data_AF-A0A1J3E543-F1
#
_entry.id   AF-A0A1J3E543-F1
#
_cell.length_a   1.000
_cell.length_b   1.000
_cell.length_c   1.000
_cell.angle_alpha   90.00
_cell.angle_beta   90.00
_cell.angle_gamma   90.00
#
_symmetry.space_group_name_H-M   'P 1'
#
loop_
_entity.id
_entity.type
_entity.pdbx_description
1 polymer ?
#
loop_
_entity_poly.entity_id
_entity_poly.type
_entity_poly.pdbx_seq_one_letter_code
_entity_poly.pdbx_strand_id
1 'polypeptide(L)'
;TKLRANYRHRLLSLCSEVSLASESKSGGNGADLLGPLLPAVAEICSDFDPTSNVEPSLLKLFRNLWFYIALFGLAPPLPEVKTISNSVNGAGRISTLSLQAVGGPYMWNIQWALAVQRISQGTPPLVASSVKWLEDELELNALHNSDTFRGTGNKKVASTQRTALSIALGGRVDLSAMKTISGAKATYLLAVALLEVIRFVSNGGILNGGSSVSASRSAFSCVFNYLKSPNLTPAVSQCLTATVHRAFEAAVSWLEDHISLTGKDASIRESTMYAHACFLIKNMSQRDEHIRNISVNLLIQIRDKFPQVLWSSSCLDSLLFSVHDNARSLVVNETACAAAIRSLYQKVVREWIIISLSYAPCTSQGLLQDKLCKANTLQRSSTT
;
A
#
# COMPACT_ATOMS: atom_id res chain seq x y z
N THR A 1 -20.50 -11.04 12.88
CA THR A 1 -19.93 -12.16 13.66
C THR A 1 -20.48 -13.50 13.17
N LYS A 2 -19.69 -14.35 12.50
CA LYS A 2 -20.09 -15.58 11.75
C LYS A 2 -21.05 -15.40 10.55
N LEU A 3 -22.27 -14.88 10.73
CA LEU A 3 -23.21 -14.69 9.61
C LEU A 3 -22.63 -13.77 8.52
N ARG A 4 -22.09 -12.62 8.93
CA ARG A 4 -21.41 -11.67 8.03
C ARG A 4 -20.19 -12.28 7.33
N ALA A 5 -19.45 -13.16 8.00
CA ALA A 5 -18.31 -13.87 7.41
C ALA A 5 -18.76 -14.88 6.34
N ASN A 6 -19.85 -15.62 6.60
CA ASN A 6 -20.45 -16.52 5.61
C ASN A 6 -20.97 -15.77 4.39
N TYR A 7 -21.65 -14.63 4.60
CA TYR A 7 -22.09 -13.77 3.49
C TYR A 7 -20.91 -13.23 2.68
N ARG A 8 -19.84 -12.80 3.34
CA ARG A 8 -18.61 -12.35 2.66
C ARG A 8 -18.03 -13.43 1.77
N HIS A 9 -17.88 -14.64 2.29
CA HIS A 9 -17.35 -15.76 1.51
C HIS A 9 -18.24 -16.06 0.29
N ARG A 10 -19.56 -16.16 0.49
CA ARG A 10 -20.51 -16.43 -0.61
C ARG A 10 -20.52 -15.32 -1.66
N LEU A 11 -20.52 -14.06 -1.24
CA LEU A 11 -20.55 -12.91 -2.15
C LEU A 11 -19.26 -12.80 -2.96
N LEU A 12 -18.10 -13.03 -2.36
CA LEU A 12 -16.83 -13.04 -3.08
C LEU A 12 -16.69 -14.26 -4.01
N SER A 13 -17.26 -15.41 -3.64
CA SER A 13 -17.38 -16.58 -4.54
C SER A 13 -18.23 -16.24 -5.75
N LEU A 14 -19.42 -15.64 -5.53
CA LEU A 14 -20.31 -15.20 -6.60
C LEU A 14 -19.60 -14.22 -7.55
N CYS A 15 -18.84 -13.25 -7.02
CA CYS A 15 -18.05 -12.33 -7.83
C CYS A 15 -17.04 -13.07 -8.73
N SER A 16 -16.39 -14.12 -8.19
CA SER A 16 -15.45 -14.94 -8.96
C SER A 16 -16.15 -15.75 -10.06
N GLU A 17 -17.27 -16.39 -9.74
CA GLU A 17 -18.07 -17.21 -10.67
C GLU A 17 -18.65 -16.38 -11.82
N VAL A 18 -19.26 -15.24 -11.49
CA VAL A 18 -19.87 -14.32 -12.47
C VAL A 18 -18.82 -13.72 -13.40
N SER A 19 -17.65 -13.35 -12.85
CA SER A 19 -16.55 -12.80 -13.65
C SER A 19 -15.95 -13.85 -14.58
N LEU A 20 -15.74 -15.07 -14.09
CA LEU A 20 -15.25 -16.18 -14.90
C LEU A 20 -16.23 -16.56 -16.03
N ALA A 21 -17.55 -16.52 -15.72
CA ALA A 21 -18.60 -16.74 -16.70
C ALA A 21 -18.71 -15.60 -17.73
N SER A 22 -18.33 -14.38 -17.38
CA SER A 22 -18.25 -13.28 -18.35
C SER A 22 -17.12 -13.49 -19.34
N GLU A 23 -15.95 -13.90 -18.85
CA GLU A 23 -14.78 -14.15 -19.69
C GLU A 23 -15.00 -15.30 -20.69
N SER A 24 -15.94 -16.22 -20.42
CA SER A 24 -16.26 -17.34 -21.31
C SER A 24 -17.29 -17.01 -22.39
N LYS A 25 -18.05 -15.92 -22.25
CA LYS A 25 -19.07 -15.50 -23.22
C LYS A 25 -18.53 -14.42 -24.15
N SER A 26 -18.44 -14.72 -25.45
CA SER A 26 -18.13 -13.74 -26.49
C SER A 26 -19.25 -12.69 -26.57
N GLY A 27 -19.05 -11.53 -25.92
CA GLY A 27 -19.96 -10.37 -26.02
C GLY A 27 -20.46 -9.79 -24.69
N GLY A 28 -20.22 -10.43 -23.54
CA GLY A 28 -20.56 -9.87 -22.23
C GLY A 28 -19.45 -8.96 -21.69
N ASN A 29 -19.76 -7.72 -21.36
CA ASN A 29 -18.83 -6.84 -20.66
C ASN A 29 -18.76 -7.25 -19.18
N GLY A 30 -17.64 -7.82 -18.74
CA GLY A 30 -17.47 -8.29 -17.35
C GLY A 30 -17.68 -7.19 -16.31
N ALA A 31 -17.46 -5.94 -16.68
CA ALA A 31 -17.77 -4.78 -15.84
C ALA A 31 -19.28 -4.67 -15.53
N ASP A 32 -20.17 -4.99 -16.48
CA ASP A 32 -21.61 -4.88 -16.30
C ASP A 32 -22.17 -5.96 -15.36
N LEU A 33 -21.44 -7.07 -15.21
CA LEU A 33 -21.81 -8.17 -14.32
C LEU A 33 -21.20 -8.04 -12.92
N LEU A 34 -19.91 -7.67 -12.83
CA LEU A 34 -19.23 -7.51 -11.54
C LEU A 34 -19.54 -6.17 -10.88
N GLY A 35 -19.63 -5.08 -11.67
CA GLY A 35 -19.85 -3.71 -11.19
C GLY A 35 -21.02 -3.58 -10.22
N PRO A 36 -22.23 -4.07 -10.56
CA PRO A 36 -23.41 -4.01 -9.68
C PRO A 36 -23.24 -4.72 -8.32
N LEU A 37 -22.31 -5.69 -8.21
CA LEU A 37 -22.05 -6.41 -6.96
C LEU A 37 -21.11 -5.64 -6.01
N LEU A 38 -20.29 -4.72 -6.53
CA LEU A 38 -19.27 -4.02 -5.74
C LEU A 38 -19.83 -3.26 -4.53
N PRO A 39 -20.97 -2.55 -4.60
CA PRO A 39 -21.54 -1.89 -3.42
C PRO A 39 -21.87 -2.87 -2.28
N ALA A 40 -22.36 -4.07 -2.59
CA ALA A 40 -22.64 -5.09 -1.58
C ALA A 40 -21.34 -5.67 -0.99
N VAL A 41 -20.29 -5.81 -1.82
CA VAL A 41 -18.96 -6.23 -1.34
C VAL A 41 -18.35 -5.16 -0.44
N ALA A 42 -18.46 -3.90 -0.82
CA ALA A 42 -18.01 -2.77 0.01
C ALA A 42 -18.67 -2.77 1.38
N GLU A 43 -19.99 -3.03 1.42
CA GLU A 43 -20.71 -3.16 2.67
C GLU A 43 -20.17 -4.33 3.49
N ILE A 44 -20.08 -5.54 2.94
CA ILE A 44 -19.64 -6.72 3.72
C ILE A 44 -18.17 -6.67 4.18
N CYS A 45 -17.35 -5.78 3.59
CA CYS A 45 -15.95 -5.54 3.93
C CYS A 45 -15.73 -4.35 4.88
N SER A 46 -16.77 -3.57 5.21
CA SER A 46 -16.62 -2.34 6.01
C SER A 46 -16.08 -2.56 7.42
N ASP A 47 -16.31 -3.72 8.01
CA ASP A 47 -15.88 -4.11 9.36
C ASP A 47 -14.62 -4.98 9.36
N PHE A 48 -14.06 -5.30 8.20
CA PHE A 48 -12.95 -6.23 8.10
C PHE A 48 -11.62 -5.54 8.41
N ASP A 49 -10.85 -6.11 9.34
CA ASP A 49 -9.48 -5.68 9.62
C ASP A 49 -8.51 -6.36 8.63
N PRO A 50 -7.91 -5.61 7.69
CA PRO A 50 -7.01 -6.17 6.68
C PRO A 50 -5.65 -6.62 7.24
N THR A 51 -5.34 -6.29 8.50
CA THR A 51 -4.11 -6.72 9.19
C THR A 51 -4.29 -8.02 9.97
N SER A 52 -5.54 -8.49 10.13
CA SER A 52 -5.85 -9.75 10.81
C SER A 52 -5.38 -10.97 10.00
N ASN A 53 -5.18 -12.11 10.67
CA ASN A 53 -4.82 -13.36 10.00
C ASN A 53 -6.03 -13.88 9.22
N VAL A 54 -5.92 -13.89 7.88
CA VAL A 54 -6.99 -14.30 6.97
C VAL A 54 -6.78 -15.72 6.49
N GLU A 55 -7.86 -16.52 6.48
CA GLU A 55 -7.83 -17.87 5.93
C GLU A 55 -7.41 -17.84 4.43
N PRO A 56 -6.54 -18.76 3.96
CA PRO A 56 -6.07 -18.77 2.57
C PRO A 56 -7.18 -18.82 1.52
N SER A 57 -8.29 -19.51 1.80
CA SER A 57 -9.47 -19.61 0.93
C SER A 57 -10.13 -18.25 0.71
N LEU A 58 -10.36 -17.49 1.78
CA LEU A 58 -10.91 -16.14 1.74
C LEU A 58 -9.95 -15.16 1.07
N LEU A 59 -8.65 -15.29 1.33
CA LEU A 59 -7.64 -14.46 0.69
C LEU A 59 -7.59 -14.68 -0.84
N LYS A 60 -7.73 -15.92 -1.29
CA LYS A 60 -7.86 -16.26 -2.72
C LYS A 60 -9.06 -15.57 -3.36
N LEU A 61 -10.19 -15.48 -2.66
CA LEU A 61 -11.36 -14.77 -3.15
C LEU A 61 -11.13 -13.25 -3.27
N PHE A 62 -10.45 -12.63 -2.31
CA PHE A 62 -10.04 -11.22 -2.42
C PHE A 62 -9.08 -10.98 -3.58
N ARG A 63 -8.11 -11.87 -3.78
CA ARG A 63 -7.19 -11.85 -4.92
C ARG A 63 -7.97 -11.88 -6.24
N ASN A 64 -8.89 -12.82 -6.39
CA ASN A 64 -9.69 -12.96 -7.61
C ASN A 64 -10.56 -11.72 -7.85
N LEU A 65 -11.21 -11.18 -6.81
CA LEU A 65 -11.98 -9.94 -6.91
C LEU A 65 -11.13 -8.79 -7.49
N TRP A 66 -9.96 -8.54 -6.89
CA TRP A 66 -9.08 -7.45 -7.34
C TRP A 66 -8.49 -7.70 -8.73
N PHE A 67 -8.20 -8.95 -9.06
CA PHE A 67 -7.80 -9.34 -10.41
C PHE A 67 -8.87 -8.96 -11.44
N TYR A 68 -10.14 -9.27 -11.19
CA TYR A 68 -11.24 -8.91 -12.09
C TYR A 68 -11.55 -7.41 -12.09
N ILE A 69 -11.40 -6.71 -10.95
CA ILE A 69 -11.48 -5.24 -10.90
C ILE A 69 -10.44 -4.61 -11.84
N ALA A 70 -9.21 -5.14 -11.84
CA ALA A 70 -8.15 -4.69 -12.74
C ALA A 70 -8.43 -5.07 -14.20
N LEU A 71 -8.82 -6.33 -14.45
CA LEU A 71 -9.07 -6.87 -15.79
C LEU A 71 -10.20 -6.13 -16.50
N PHE A 72 -11.30 -5.84 -15.79
CA PHE A 72 -12.47 -5.15 -16.33
C PHE A 72 -12.38 -3.63 -16.21
N GLY A 73 -11.30 -3.08 -15.65
CA GLY A 73 -11.08 -1.64 -15.50
C GLY A 73 -12.12 -0.96 -14.60
N LEU A 74 -12.58 -1.63 -13.54
CA LEU A 74 -13.59 -1.13 -12.60
C LEU A 74 -13.01 -0.17 -11.55
N ALA A 75 -11.69 -0.14 -11.39
CA ALA A 75 -11.02 0.75 -10.45
C ALA A 75 -11.06 2.21 -10.93
N PRO A 76 -11.24 3.19 -10.04
CA PRO A 76 -11.18 4.61 -10.39
C PRO A 76 -9.79 4.99 -10.95
N PRO A 77 -9.69 6.06 -11.77
CA PRO A 77 -8.42 6.55 -12.25
C PRO A 77 -7.52 6.96 -11.07
N LEU A 78 -6.25 6.57 -11.15
CA LEU A 78 -5.27 6.95 -10.14
C LEU A 78 -4.84 8.41 -10.34
N PRO A 79 -4.53 9.16 -9.27
CA PRO A 79 -4.05 10.53 -9.39
C PRO A 79 -2.78 10.61 -10.23
N GLU A 80 -2.69 11.65 -11.06
CA GLU A 80 -1.47 11.97 -11.81
C GLU A 80 -0.31 12.21 -10.84
N VAL A 81 0.87 11.74 -11.23
CA VAL A 81 2.10 12.01 -10.49
C VAL A 81 2.47 13.47 -10.77
N LYS A 82 2.42 14.35 -9.76
CA LYS A 82 3.12 15.65 -9.85
C LYS A 82 4.61 15.35 -9.74
N THR A 83 5.30 15.17 -10.87
CA THR A 83 6.75 14.98 -10.90
C THR A 83 7.42 16.25 -10.36
N ILE A 84 8.08 16.15 -9.20
CA ILE A 84 9.06 17.14 -8.75
C ILE A 84 10.33 16.88 -9.57
N SER A 85 10.36 17.36 -10.82
CA SER A 85 11.61 17.46 -11.58
C SER A 85 12.01 18.92 -11.68
N ASN A 86 13.07 19.29 -10.98
CA ASN A 86 13.87 20.47 -11.31
C ASN A 86 14.55 20.23 -12.65
N SER A 87 13.80 20.40 -13.73
CA SER A 87 14.32 20.46 -15.09
C SER A 87 13.47 21.46 -15.87
N VAL A 88 14.09 22.61 -16.13
CA VAL A 88 13.59 23.60 -17.06
C VAL A 88 13.58 22.95 -18.43
N ASN A 89 12.40 22.68 -18.98
CA ASN A 89 12.01 22.92 -20.37
C ASN A 89 10.55 22.53 -20.58
N GLY A 90 9.77 23.47 -21.12
CA GLY A 90 8.34 23.33 -21.36
C GLY A 90 7.99 22.43 -22.55
N ALA A 91 6.67 22.26 -22.70
CA ALA A 91 5.94 21.50 -23.72
C ALA A 91 5.80 19.99 -23.45
N GLY A 92 4.71 19.64 -22.76
CA GLY A 92 4.23 18.26 -22.63
C GLY A 92 3.36 18.05 -21.40
N ARG A 93 2.25 18.78 -21.27
CA ARG A 93 1.18 18.42 -20.32
C ARG A 93 0.65 17.05 -20.75
N ILE A 94 1.12 15.98 -20.14
CA ILE A 94 0.55 14.65 -20.36
C ILE A 94 -0.88 14.74 -19.81
N SER A 95 -1.84 14.70 -20.73
CA SER A 95 -3.27 14.64 -20.43
C SER A 95 -3.58 13.47 -19.50
N THR A 96 -4.62 13.61 -18.69
CA THR A 96 -5.30 12.54 -17.94
C THR A 96 -5.56 11.33 -18.83
N LEU A 97 -4.57 10.44 -18.94
CA LEU A 97 -4.74 9.15 -19.59
C LEU A 97 -5.33 8.25 -18.52
N SER A 98 -6.67 8.30 -18.45
CA SER A 98 -7.48 7.29 -17.78
C SER A 98 -6.90 5.91 -18.08
N LEU A 99 -6.76 5.06 -17.06
CA LEU A 99 -6.62 3.60 -17.20
C LEU A 99 -7.87 3.10 -17.95
N GLN A 100 -7.91 3.30 -19.26
CA GLN A 100 -9.14 3.23 -20.03
C GLN A 100 -9.55 1.76 -20.11
N ALA A 101 -10.57 1.42 -19.34
CA ALA A 101 -11.43 0.29 -19.66
C ALA A 101 -11.98 0.51 -21.08
N VAL A 102 -12.08 -0.58 -21.81
CA VAL A 102 -12.71 -0.76 -23.13
C VAL A 102 -13.73 0.33 -23.46
N GLY A 103 -13.55 0.97 -24.62
CA GLY A 103 -14.33 2.13 -25.07
C GLY A 103 -15.85 1.97 -24.97
N GLY A 104 -16.49 2.93 -24.32
CA GLY A 104 -17.94 3.09 -24.24
C GLY A 104 -18.33 4.40 -23.54
N PRO A 105 -19.55 4.92 -23.77
CA PRO A 105 -20.02 6.24 -23.31
C PRO A 105 -20.30 6.35 -21.80
N TYR A 106 -20.07 5.27 -21.03
CA TYR A 106 -20.23 5.25 -19.58
C TYR A 106 -18.92 5.59 -18.90
N MET A 107 -18.65 6.89 -18.80
CA MET A 107 -17.70 7.42 -17.82
C MET A 107 -18.06 6.84 -16.44
N TRP A 108 -17.11 6.14 -15.80
CA TRP A 108 -17.19 5.45 -14.51
C TRP A 108 -18.47 5.64 -13.70
N ASN A 109 -19.17 4.54 -13.41
CA ASN A 109 -20.24 4.56 -12.41
C ASN A 109 -19.65 4.98 -11.04
N ILE A 110 -20.08 6.15 -10.55
CA ILE A 110 -19.58 6.74 -9.29
C ILE A 110 -19.82 5.79 -8.11
N GLN A 111 -20.93 5.06 -8.09
CA GLN A 111 -21.22 4.10 -7.03
C GLN A 111 -20.23 2.95 -7.02
N TRP A 112 -19.80 2.47 -8.20
CA TRP A 112 -18.78 1.43 -8.31
C TRP A 112 -17.42 1.95 -7.87
N ALA A 113 -17.04 3.16 -8.28
CA ALA A 113 -15.79 3.79 -7.87
C ALA A 113 -15.70 3.95 -6.34
N LEU A 114 -16.75 4.49 -5.71
CA LEU A 114 -16.85 4.61 -4.24
C LEU A 114 -16.84 3.25 -3.54
N ALA A 115 -17.47 2.24 -4.15
CA ALA A 115 -17.42 0.88 -3.63
C ALA A 115 -15.99 0.31 -3.66
N VAL A 116 -15.25 0.44 -4.77
CA VAL A 116 -13.85 -0.01 -4.87
C VAL A 116 -12.97 0.70 -3.82
N GLN A 117 -13.15 2.01 -3.63
CA GLN A 117 -12.44 2.76 -2.59
C GLN A 117 -12.70 2.17 -1.18
N ARG A 118 -13.95 1.87 -0.84
CA ARG A 118 -14.31 1.24 0.44
C ARG A 118 -13.80 -0.19 0.57
N ILE A 119 -13.89 -0.99 -0.51
CA ILE A 119 -13.35 -2.37 -0.54
C ILE A 119 -11.85 -2.34 -0.26
N SER A 120 -11.11 -1.37 -0.81
CA SER A 120 -9.66 -1.26 -0.62
C SER A 120 -9.26 -1.19 0.86
N GLN A 121 -10.04 -0.50 1.69
CA GLN A 121 -9.77 -0.28 3.12
C GLN A 121 -9.95 -1.54 3.98
N GLY A 122 -10.75 -2.50 3.52
CA GLY A 122 -11.04 -3.77 4.20
C GLY A 122 -10.47 -5.00 3.51
N THR A 123 -9.78 -4.85 2.36
CA THR A 123 -9.12 -5.98 1.70
C THR A 123 -7.79 -6.26 2.41
N PRO A 124 -7.40 -7.50 2.71
CA PRO A 124 -6.03 -7.83 3.14
C PRO A 124 -5.00 -7.66 2.00
N PRO A 125 -3.68 -7.69 2.26
CA PRO A 125 -2.68 -7.81 1.19
C PRO A 125 -2.94 -9.05 0.34
N LEU A 126 -2.82 -8.97 -0.98
CA LEU A 126 -3.17 -10.07 -1.91
C LEU A 126 -2.13 -11.22 -1.93
N VAL A 127 -1.36 -11.37 -0.86
CA VAL A 127 -0.26 -12.31 -0.69
C VAL A 127 -0.53 -13.18 0.52
N ALA A 128 -0.53 -14.50 0.32
CA ALA A 128 -0.61 -15.46 1.42
C ALA A 128 0.73 -15.51 2.17
N SER A 129 0.69 -15.81 3.47
CA SER A 129 1.88 -16.00 4.30
C SER A 129 2.75 -17.19 3.89
N SER A 130 2.30 -18.03 2.93
CA SER A 130 3.11 -19.08 2.33
C SER A 130 3.84 -18.56 1.09
N VAL A 131 5.10 -18.97 0.96
CA VAL A 131 6.16 -18.52 0.06
C VAL A 131 5.84 -18.60 -1.46
N LYS A 132 4.62 -19.01 -1.86
CA LYS A 132 4.28 -19.41 -3.23
C LYS A 132 3.13 -18.66 -3.88
N TRP A 133 2.82 -17.44 -3.45
CA TRP A 133 1.69 -16.68 -4.02
C TRP A 133 1.88 -16.27 -5.49
N LEU A 134 3.12 -16.24 -6.00
CA LEU A 134 3.46 -15.97 -7.41
C LEU A 134 3.69 -17.26 -8.23
N GLU A 135 3.70 -18.45 -7.59
CA GLU A 135 3.99 -19.73 -8.25
C GLU A 135 2.76 -20.37 -8.91
N ASP A 136 1.54 -20.03 -8.46
CA ASP A 136 0.32 -20.49 -9.09
C ASP A 136 -0.01 -19.66 -10.35
N GLU A 137 0.97 -19.52 -11.24
CA GLU A 137 0.76 -18.96 -12.58
C GLU A 137 -0.35 -19.73 -13.31
N LEU A 138 -0.53 -21.01 -13.02
CA LEU A 138 -1.69 -21.79 -13.48
C LEU A 138 -3.02 -21.24 -12.94
N GLU A 139 -3.11 -20.86 -11.65
CA GLU A 139 -4.33 -20.26 -11.10
C GLU A 139 -4.58 -18.86 -11.65
N LEU A 140 -3.54 -18.03 -11.77
CA LEU A 140 -3.69 -16.70 -12.37
C LEU A 140 -4.06 -16.78 -13.85
N ASN A 141 -3.48 -17.73 -14.57
CA ASN A 141 -3.87 -18.01 -15.95
C ASN A 141 -5.28 -18.59 -16.02
N ALA A 142 -5.75 -19.36 -15.05
CA ALA A 142 -7.14 -19.85 -15.02
C ALA A 142 -8.18 -18.72 -14.82
N LEU A 143 -7.77 -17.55 -14.31
CA LEU A 143 -8.62 -16.34 -14.27
C LEU A 143 -8.71 -15.65 -15.63
N HIS A 144 -7.83 -15.98 -16.57
CA HIS A 144 -7.93 -15.58 -17.97
C HIS A 144 -8.45 -16.78 -18.78
N ASN A 145 -9.63 -16.70 -19.38
CA ASN A 145 -10.05 -17.77 -20.30
C ASN A 145 -9.22 -17.70 -21.60
N SER A 146 -8.10 -18.42 -21.64
CA SER A 146 -7.14 -18.42 -22.75
C SER A 146 -7.65 -19.13 -24.03
N ASP A 147 -8.74 -19.89 -23.95
CA ASP A 147 -9.28 -20.63 -25.09
C ASP A 147 -9.88 -19.72 -26.17
N THR A 148 -10.30 -18.50 -25.82
CA THR A 148 -10.83 -17.52 -26.78
C THR A 148 -9.73 -16.79 -27.56
N PHE A 149 -8.46 -16.88 -27.14
CA PHE A 149 -7.37 -16.01 -27.63
C PHE A 149 -6.10 -16.75 -28.07
N ARG A 150 -6.22 -18.01 -28.52
CA ARG A 150 -5.13 -18.91 -28.95
C ARG A 150 -4.35 -18.47 -30.22
N GLY A 151 -4.35 -17.18 -30.55
CA GLY A 151 -3.60 -16.54 -31.64
C GLY A 151 -2.95 -15.21 -31.22
N THR A 152 -2.52 -14.41 -32.20
CA THR A 152 -1.80 -13.12 -32.11
C THR A 152 -2.39 -12.10 -31.11
N GLY A 153 -3.63 -12.29 -30.66
CA GLY A 153 -4.32 -11.52 -29.61
C GLY A 153 -3.71 -11.64 -28.20
N ASN A 154 -3.17 -12.79 -27.80
CA ASN A 154 -2.58 -12.97 -26.46
C ASN A 154 -1.40 -12.02 -26.19
N LYS A 155 -0.55 -11.76 -27.20
CA LYS A 155 0.55 -10.80 -27.10
C LYS A 155 0.05 -9.36 -26.94
N LYS A 156 -1.06 -9.00 -27.60
CA LYS A 156 -1.67 -7.67 -27.55
C LYS A 156 -2.34 -7.41 -26.20
N VAL A 157 -3.06 -8.38 -25.64
CA VAL A 157 -3.67 -8.28 -24.30
C VAL A 157 -2.58 -8.18 -23.22
N ALA A 158 -1.57 -9.04 -23.26
CA ALA A 158 -0.44 -8.97 -22.32
C ALA A 158 0.33 -7.63 -22.43
N SER A 159 0.43 -7.05 -23.64
CA SER A 159 1.02 -5.72 -23.84
C SER A 159 0.14 -4.61 -23.26
N THR A 160 -1.19 -4.73 -23.39
CA THR A 160 -2.14 -3.77 -22.82
C THR A 160 -2.07 -3.77 -21.29
N GLN A 161 -2.06 -4.94 -20.67
CA GLN A 161 -1.95 -5.07 -19.21
C GLN A 161 -0.62 -4.53 -18.66
N ARG A 162 0.51 -4.79 -19.34
CA ARG A 162 1.80 -4.17 -18.97
C ARG A 162 1.79 -2.65 -19.12
N THR A 163 1.10 -2.14 -20.13
CA THR A 163 0.93 -0.68 -20.32
C THR A 163 0.12 -0.07 -19.18
N ALA A 164 -1.03 -0.66 -18.85
CA ALA A 164 -1.85 -0.25 -17.71
C ALA A 164 -1.08 -0.32 -16.39
N LEU A 165 -0.29 -1.38 -16.17
CA LEU A 165 0.59 -1.50 -15.01
C LEU A 165 1.62 -0.36 -14.95
N SER A 166 2.35 -0.09 -16.05
CA SER A 166 3.34 0.99 -16.09
C SER A 166 2.72 2.36 -15.78
N ILE A 167 1.51 2.62 -16.30
CA ILE A 167 0.73 3.83 -15.99
C ILE A 167 0.37 3.88 -14.49
N ALA A 168 -0.15 2.79 -13.94
CA ALA A 168 -0.51 2.72 -12.52
C ALA A 168 0.71 2.93 -11.60
N LEU A 169 1.88 2.44 -12.03
CA LEU A 169 3.18 2.64 -11.39
C LEU A 169 3.76 4.05 -11.60
N GLY A 170 3.04 4.95 -12.29
CA GLY A 170 3.47 6.33 -12.55
C GLY A 170 4.71 6.43 -13.43
N GLY A 171 4.90 5.50 -14.37
CA GLY A 171 6.06 5.47 -15.26
C GLY A 171 7.38 5.10 -14.58
N ARG A 172 7.35 4.67 -13.31
CA ARG A 172 8.56 4.29 -12.54
C ARG A 172 9.23 3.00 -13.02
N VAL A 173 8.54 2.21 -13.85
CA VAL A 173 9.05 0.97 -14.44
C VAL A 173 8.73 0.95 -15.93
N ASP A 174 9.77 0.83 -16.74
CA ASP A 174 9.67 0.78 -18.18
C ASP A 174 9.03 -0.52 -18.68
N LEU A 175 8.30 -0.41 -19.79
CA LEU A 175 7.69 -1.57 -20.47
C LEU A 175 8.73 -2.62 -20.91
N SER A 176 9.96 -2.19 -21.16
CA SER A 176 11.09 -3.07 -21.51
C SER A 176 11.49 -3.97 -20.34
N ALA A 177 11.50 -3.46 -19.11
CA ALA A 177 11.82 -4.19 -17.89
C ALA A 177 10.73 -5.23 -17.55
N MET A 178 9.48 -4.98 -17.96
CA MET A 178 8.35 -5.88 -17.75
C MET A 178 8.19 -6.98 -18.81
N LYS A 179 9.08 -7.09 -19.80
CA LYS A 179 8.93 -8.08 -20.89
C LYS A 179 8.89 -9.54 -20.40
N THR A 180 9.50 -9.82 -19.25
CA THR A 180 9.54 -11.15 -18.63
C THR A 180 8.29 -11.46 -17.79
N ILE A 181 7.42 -10.48 -17.56
CA ILE A 181 6.19 -10.64 -16.79
C ILE A 181 5.07 -11.09 -17.74
N SER A 182 4.49 -12.26 -17.47
CA SER A 182 3.36 -12.79 -18.24
C SER A 182 2.11 -11.90 -18.10
N GLY A 183 1.17 -12.02 -19.04
CA GLY A 183 -0.05 -11.19 -19.04
C GLY A 183 -0.84 -11.32 -17.72
N ALA A 184 -1.02 -12.54 -17.21
CA ALA A 184 -1.73 -12.78 -15.94
C ALA A 184 -0.98 -12.19 -14.74
N LYS A 185 0.36 -12.31 -14.69
CA LYS A 185 1.17 -11.67 -13.65
C LYS A 185 1.10 -10.14 -13.74
N ALA A 186 1.05 -9.57 -14.94
CA ALA A 186 0.88 -8.14 -15.14
C ALA A 186 -0.50 -7.65 -14.64
N THR A 187 -1.58 -8.37 -14.94
CA THR A 187 -2.92 -8.08 -14.41
C THR A 187 -2.95 -8.16 -12.89
N TYR A 188 -2.33 -9.19 -12.30
CA TYR A 188 -2.22 -9.31 -10.84
C TYR A 188 -1.43 -8.13 -10.23
N LEU A 189 -0.29 -7.77 -10.80
CA LEU A 189 0.50 -6.65 -10.30
C LEU A 189 -0.23 -5.32 -10.45
N LEU A 190 -1.03 -5.17 -11.52
CA LEU A 190 -1.93 -4.04 -11.69
C LEU A 190 -2.99 -4.02 -10.58
N ALA A 191 -3.59 -5.17 -10.25
CA ALA A 191 -4.54 -5.30 -9.15
C ALA A 191 -3.92 -4.90 -7.80
N VAL A 192 -2.69 -5.32 -7.52
CA VAL A 192 -1.92 -4.88 -6.34
C VAL A 192 -1.67 -3.38 -6.38
N ALA A 193 -1.20 -2.83 -7.50
CA ALA A 193 -0.96 -1.38 -7.61
C ALA A 193 -2.24 -0.56 -7.39
N LEU A 194 -3.36 -0.97 -8.00
CA LEU A 194 -4.65 -0.32 -7.83
C LEU A 194 -5.11 -0.38 -6.37
N LEU A 195 -5.13 -1.57 -5.77
CA LEU A 195 -5.54 -1.74 -4.38
C LEU A 195 -4.75 -0.84 -3.44
N GLU A 196 -3.43 -0.91 -3.52
CA GLU A 196 -2.55 -0.24 -2.57
C GLU A 196 -2.59 1.28 -2.78
N VAL A 197 -2.59 1.79 -4.01
CA VAL A 197 -2.68 3.24 -4.26
C VAL A 197 -4.06 3.78 -3.85
N ILE A 198 -5.14 3.07 -4.18
CA ILE A 198 -6.51 3.51 -3.83
C ILE A 198 -6.72 3.62 -2.31
N ARG A 199 -6.09 2.75 -1.51
CA ARG A 199 -6.14 2.86 -0.04
C ARG A 199 -5.66 4.23 0.45
N PHE A 200 -4.56 4.72 -0.12
CA PHE A 200 -3.98 6.01 0.26
C PHE A 200 -4.81 7.19 -0.27
N VAL A 201 -5.32 7.08 -1.50
CA VAL A 201 -6.20 8.11 -2.09
C VAL A 201 -7.50 8.28 -1.29
N SER A 202 -8.07 7.19 -0.76
CA SER A 202 -9.43 7.20 -0.21
C SER A 202 -9.54 7.82 1.19
N ASN A 203 -8.61 7.49 2.10
CA ASN A 203 -8.65 7.90 3.51
C ASN A 203 -7.24 8.11 4.08
N GLY A 204 -6.35 8.67 3.26
CA GLY A 204 -4.95 8.88 3.61
C GLY A 204 -4.14 7.61 3.84
N GLY A 205 -4.72 6.42 3.70
CA GLY A 205 -4.07 5.14 3.95
C GLY A 205 -4.25 4.63 5.38
N ILE A 206 -5.29 5.04 6.10
CA ILE A 206 -5.63 4.44 7.40
C ILE A 206 -6.61 3.27 7.21
N LEU A 207 -6.19 2.08 7.66
CA LEU A 207 -6.93 0.82 7.55
C LEU A 207 -8.10 0.73 8.54
N ASN A 208 -9.10 -0.08 8.20
CA ASN A 208 -10.25 -0.39 9.07
C ASN A 208 -9.81 -1.18 10.34
N GLY A 209 -10.67 -1.23 11.36
CA GLY A 209 -10.50 -2.16 12.49
C GLY A 209 -9.90 -1.61 13.79
N GLY A 210 -9.95 -0.29 14.06
CA GLY A 210 -9.46 0.25 15.34
C GLY A 210 -10.13 1.55 15.79
N SER A 211 -10.11 1.80 17.11
CA SER A 211 -10.64 3.02 17.74
C SER A 211 -9.65 4.19 17.73
N SER A 212 -8.34 3.92 17.69
CA SER A 212 -7.28 4.93 17.62
C SER A 212 -6.47 4.80 16.32
N VAL A 213 -5.87 5.90 15.85
CA VAL A 213 -4.97 5.91 14.69
C VAL A 213 -3.55 5.72 15.19
N SER A 214 -2.93 4.60 14.82
CA SER A 214 -1.58 4.21 15.27
C SER A 214 -0.77 3.60 14.12
N ALA A 215 0.52 3.36 14.35
CA ALA A 215 1.42 2.80 13.34
C ALA A 215 0.92 1.48 12.73
N SER A 216 0.22 0.63 13.48
CA SER A 216 -0.30 -0.65 12.98
C SER A 216 -1.43 -0.47 11.98
N ARG A 217 -2.14 0.66 12.02
CA ARG A 217 -3.23 0.97 11.08
C ARG A 217 -2.77 1.67 9.81
N SER A 218 -1.47 1.95 9.68
CA SER A 218 -0.90 2.46 8.45
C SER A 218 -1.03 1.42 7.35
N ALA A 219 -1.62 1.77 6.20
CA ALA A 219 -1.70 0.92 5.01
C ALA A 219 -0.32 0.54 4.46
N PHE A 220 0.75 1.22 4.91
CA PHE A 220 2.11 0.77 4.62
C PHE A 220 2.38 -0.64 5.17
N SER A 221 1.71 -1.05 6.25
CA SER A 221 1.78 -2.43 6.76
C SER A 221 1.37 -3.47 5.71
N CYS A 222 0.43 -3.13 4.84
CA CYS A 222 -0.01 -3.99 3.75
C CYS A 222 0.93 -3.93 2.55
N VAL A 223 1.22 -2.74 2.02
CA VAL A 223 2.06 -2.61 0.81
C VAL A 223 3.52 -3.07 1.03
N PHE A 224 4.03 -2.98 2.26
CA PHE A 224 5.35 -3.53 2.59
C PHE A 224 5.35 -5.05 2.70
N ASN A 225 4.20 -5.71 2.89
CA ASN A 225 4.17 -7.18 2.97
C ASN A 225 4.55 -7.82 1.63
N TYR A 226 4.26 -7.20 0.49
CA TYR A 226 4.69 -7.71 -0.81
C TYR A 226 6.22 -7.76 -0.94
N LEU A 227 6.94 -6.79 -0.36
CA LEU A 227 8.41 -6.73 -0.38
C LEU A 227 9.08 -7.81 0.47
N LYS A 228 8.37 -8.40 1.43
CA LYS A 228 8.90 -9.48 2.30
C LYS A 228 8.92 -10.84 1.60
N SER A 229 8.38 -10.93 0.38
CA SER A 229 8.32 -12.18 -0.37
C SER A 229 9.73 -12.59 -0.79
N PRO A 230 10.18 -13.83 -0.49
CA PRO A 230 11.48 -14.30 -0.96
C PRO A 230 11.43 -14.60 -2.47
N ASN A 231 12.60 -14.68 -3.10
CA ASN A 231 12.79 -15.16 -4.49
C ASN A 231 12.01 -14.38 -5.58
N LEU A 232 11.73 -13.09 -5.35
CA LEU A 232 11.12 -12.24 -6.37
C LEU A 232 12.07 -12.05 -7.55
N THR A 233 11.57 -12.24 -8.78
CA THR A 233 12.33 -11.86 -9.98
C THR A 233 12.59 -10.36 -9.98
N PRO A 234 13.70 -9.88 -10.58
CA PRO A 234 14.03 -8.45 -10.59
C PRO A 234 12.90 -7.55 -11.12
N ALA A 235 12.23 -7.96 -12.19
CA ALA A 235 11.12 -7.19 -12.78
C ALA A 235 9.92 -7.07 -11.82
N VAL A 236 9.57 -8.15 -11.12
CA VAL A 236 8.48 -8.14 -10.13
C VAL A 236 8.87 -7.31 -8.91
N SER A 237 10.10 -7.46 -8.40
CA SER A 237 10.62 -6.66 -7.28
C SER A 237 10.60 -5.15 -7.59
N GLN A 238 10.99 -4.76 -8.81
CA GLN A 238 10.90 -3.38 -9.28
C GLN A 238 9.45 -2.88 -9.32
N CYS A 239 8.51 -3.68 -9.82
CA CYS A 239 7.08 -3.31 -9.84
C CYS A 239 6.53 -3.12 -8.42
N LEU A 240 6.81 -4.03 -7.50
CA LEU A 240 6.35 -3.94 -6.10
C LEU A 240 6.97 -2.74 -5.37
N THR A 241 8.26 -2.48 -5.60
CA THR A 241 8.94 -1.29 -5.07
C THR A 241 8.31 0.00 -5.63
N ALA A 242 8.02 0.04 -6.94
CA ALA A 242 7.32 1.15 -7.56
C ALA A 242 5.90 1.35 -6.99
N THR A 243 5.18 0.27 -6.68
CA THR A 243 3.87 0.34 -6.00
C THR A 243 4.00 1.00 -4.64
N VAL A 244 5.01 0.66 -3.82
CA VAL A 244 5.26 1.31 -2.52
C VAL A 244 5.48 2.81 -2.69
N HIS A 245 6.26 3.22 -3.68
CA HIS A 245 6.49 4.64 -3.96
C HIS A 245 5.23 5.35 -4.47
N ARG A 246 4.41 4.72 -5.30
CA ARG A 246 3.13 5.30 -5.76
C ARG A 246 2.11 5.44 -4.63
N ALA A 247 2.03 4.43 -3.77
CA ALA A 247 1.24 4.48 -2.54
C ALA A 247 1.69 5.65 -1.65
N PHE A 248 2.99 5.85 -1.50
CA PHE A 248 3.56 6.97 -0.76
C PHE A 248 3.21 8.33 -1.38
N GLU A 249 3.36 8.49 -2.70
CA GLU A 249 2.98 9.73 -3.38
C GLU A 249 1.49 10.05 -3.19
N ALA A 250 0.61 9.03 -3.26
CA ALA A 250 -0.80 9.21 -2.97
C ALA A 250 -1.06 9.64 -1.52
N ALA A 251 -0.33 9.07 -0.55
CA ALA A 251 -0.40 9.48 0.85
C ALA A 251 -0.02 10.95 1.03
N VAL A 252 1.08 11.36 0.39
CA VAL A 252 1.58 12.73 0.42
C VAL A 252 0.60 13.70 -0.24
N SER A 253 0.06 13.36 -1.42
CA SER A 253 -0.94 14.18 -2.09
C SER A 253 -2.19 14.33 -1.23
N TRP A 254 -2.65 13.24 -0.61
CA TRP A 254 -3.79 13.30 0.30
C TRP A 254 -3.51 14.24 1.48
N LEU A 255 -2.32 14.18 2.10
CA LEU A 255 -1.94 15.10 3.17
C LEU A 255 -1.90 16.57 2.71
N GLU A 256 -1.39 16.84 1.50
CA GLU A 256 -1.33 18.18 0.91
C GLU A 256 -2.72 18.77 0.65
N ASP A 257 -3.60 17.99 0.05
CA ASP A 257 -4.96 18.42 -0.28
C ASP A 257 -5.77 18.77 0.98
N HIS A 258 -5.34 18.29 2.15
CA HIS A 258 -5.97 18.54 3.43
C HIS A 258 -5.24 19.61 4.28
N ILE A 259 -4.18 20.28 3.80
CA ILE A 259 -3.39 21.28 4.57
C ILE A 259 -4.26 22.45 5.08
N SER A 260 -5.20 22.92 4.27
CA SER A 260 -6.04 24.07 4.61
C SER A 260 -7.19 23.75 5.56
N LEU A 261 -7.45 22.47 5.83
CA LEU A 261 -8.52 22.06 6.73
C LEU A 261 -8.14 22.35 8.19
N THR A 262 -9.14 22.72 9.00
CA THR A 262 -8.98 23.12 10.40
C THR A 262 -9.81 22.24 11.34
N GLY A 263 -9.52 22.28 12.65
CA GLY A 263 -10.31 21.57 13.65
C GLY A 263 -10.14 20.05 13.58
N LYS A 264 -11.26 19.32 13.51
CA LYS A 264 -11.24 17.84 13.53
C LYS A 264 -10.49 17.24 12.34
N ASP A 265 -10.64 17.84 11.16
CA ASP A 265 -10.00 17.35 9.94
C ASP A 265 -8.48 17.55 9.96
N ALA A 266 -8.01 18.65 10.56
CA ALA A 266 -6.58 18.86 10.82
C ALA A 266 -6.01 17.79 11.76
N SER A 267 -6.74 17.44 12.82
CA SER A 267 -6.35 16.38 13.74
C SER A 267 -6.30 15.00 13.09
N ILE A 268 -7.25 14.68 12.19
CA ILE A 268 -7.24 13.45 11.40
C ILE A 268 -6.03 13.40 10.47
N ARG A 269 -5.75 14.50 9.76
CA ARG A 269 -4.57 14.63 8.89
C ARG A 269 -3.27 14.41 9.65
N GLU A 270 -3.09 15.08 10.80
CA GLU A 270 -1.91 14.93 11.64
C GLU A 270 -1.75 13.52 12.18
N SER A 271 -2.83 12.94 12.72
CA SER A 271 -2.81 11.56 13.24
C SER A 271 -2.46 10.55 12.15
N THR A 272 -2.96 10.76 10.92
CA THR A 272 -2.66 9.92 9.75
C THR A 272 -1.19 9.99 9.39
N MET A 273 -0.66 11.20 9.26
CA MET A 273 0.75 11.43 8.98
C MET A 273 1.66 10.85 10.07
N TYR A 274 1.34 11.03 11.35
CA TYR A 274 2.11 10.45 12.45
C TYR A 274 2.05 8.91 12.44
N ALA A 275 0.90 8.30 12.12
CA ALA A 275 0.81 6.85 11.97
C ALA A 275 1.73 6.31 10.87
N HIS A 276 1.78 6.97 9.71
CA HIS A 276 2.70 6.60 8.63
C HIS A 276 4.17 6.78 9.03
N ALA A 277 4.53 7.92 9.61
CA ALA A 277 5.88 8.16 10.07
C ALA A 277 6.33 7.14 11.13
N CYS A 278 5.48 6.87 12.13
CA CYS A 278 5.74 5.86 13.15
C CYS A 278 5.89 4.46 12.55
N PHE A 279 5.10 4.10 11.52
CA PHE A 279 5.26 2.85 10.81
C PHE A 279 6.65 2.76 10.13
N LEU A 280 7.05 3.79 9.40
CA LEU A 280 8.34 3.84 8.70
C LEU A 280 9.51 3.79 9.70
N ILE A 281 9.40 4.52 10.82
CA ILE A 281 10.38 4.49 11.91
C ILE A 281 10.53 3.06 12.45
N LYS A 282 9.43 2.36 12.73
CA LYS A 282 9.47 0.97 13.21
C LYS A 282 10.06 0.02 12.15
N ASN A 283 9.80 0.26 10.88
CA ASN A 283 10.34 -0.58 9.81
C ASN A 283 11.84 -0.41 9.54
N MET A 284 12.51 0.59 10.13
CA MET A 284 13.98 0.67 10.08
C MET A 284 14.66 -0.48 10.84
N SER A 285 13.92 -1.23 11.68
CA SER A 285 14.42 -2.42 12.37
C SER A 285 14.25 -3.72 11.58
N GLN A 286 13.71 -3.69 10.35
CA GLN A 286 13.55 -4.88 9.53
C GLN A 286 14.92 -5.48 9.19
N ARG A 287 15.02 -6.82 9.07
CA ARG A 287 16.27 -7.49 8.69
C ARG A 287 16.66 -7.26 7.24
N ASP A 288 15.67 -7.09 6.37
CA ASP A 288 15.87 -6.82 4.95
C ASP A 288 16.38 -5.37 4.74
N GLU A 289 17.55 -5.24 4.12
CA GLU A 289 18.18 -3.94 3.88
C GLU A 289 17.42 -3.07 2.88
N HIS A 290 16.85 -3.67 1.84
CA HIS A 290 16.06 -2.95 0.84
C HIS A 290 14.82 -2.32 1.49
N ILE A 291 14.13 -3.09 2.34
CA ILE A 291 12.98 -2.59 3.11
C ILE A 291 13.40 -1.45 4.05
N ARG A 292 14.53 -1.57 4.75
CA ARG A 292 15.04 -0.49 5.60
C ARG A 292 15.34 0.78 4.80
N ASN A 293 16.03 0.64 3.67
CA ASN A 293 16.42 1.76 2.82
C ASN A 293 15.19 2.51 2.26
N ILE A 294 14.18 1.77 1.78
CA ILE A 294 12.91 2.39 1.37
C ILE A 294 12.28 3.14 2.56
N SER A 295 12.22 2.52 3.74
CA SER A 295 11.59 3.12 4.93
C SER A 295 12.24 4.45 5.31
N VAL A 296 13.58 4.50 5.33
CA VAL A 296 14.34 5.72 5.62
C VAL A 296 14.10 6.78 4.55
N ASN A 297 14.15 6.42 3.27
CA ASN A 297 13.95 7.35 2.17
C ASN A 297 12.55 7.98 2.17
N LEU A 298 11.52 7.20 2.47
CA LEU A 298 10.15 7.71 2.59
C LEU A 298 10.00 8.58 3.84
N LEU A 299 10.61 8.18 4.96
CA LEU A 299 10.56 8.93 6.22
C LEU A 299 11.21 10.32 6.08
N ILE A 300 12.35 10.40 5.39
CA ILE A 300 13.03 11.65 5.05
C ILE A 300 12.09 12.56 4.23
N GLN A 301 11.42 12.02 3.22
CA GLN A 301 10.47 12.80 2.41
C GLN A 301 9.26 13.30 3.21
N ILE A 302 8.71 12.50 4.13
CA ILE A 302 7.64 12.98 5.03
C ILE A 302 8.17 14.12 5.89
N ARG A 303 9.35 13.95 6.51
CA ARG A 303 9.97 14.95 7.37
C ARG A 303 10.19 16.27 6.64
N ASP A 304 10.76 16.21 5.44
CA ASP A 304 11.13 17.41 4.69
C ASP A 304 9.88 18.16 4.20
N LYS A 305 8.81 17.41 3.87
CA LYS A 305 7.55 17.99 3.39
C LYS A 305 6.60 18.41 4.51
N PHE A 306 6.65 17.72 5.65
CA PHE A 306 5.80 17.94 6.82
C PHE A 306 6.64 17.94 8.11
N PRO A 307 7.36 19.02 8.40
CA PRO A 307 8.30 19.09 9.52
C PRO A 307 7.67 18.84 10.89
N GLN A 308 6.35 19.01 11.05
CA GLN A 308 5.64 18.79 12.31
C GLN A 308 5.72 17.35 12.84
N VAL A 309 6.07 16.38 11.99
CA VAL A 309 6.40 15.01 12.44
C VAL A 309 7.56 15.00 13.43
N LEU A 310 8.47 15.98 13.35
CA LEU A 310 9.71 16.02 14.12
C LEU A 310 9.50 16.14 15.63
N TRP A 311 8.46 16.86 16.04
CA TRP A 311 8.10 17.09 17.45
C TRP A 311 6.79 16.41 17.85
N SER A 312 6.42 15.34 17.13
CA SER A 312 5.32 14.46 17.54
C SER A 312 5.75 13.51 18.64
N SER A 313 4.99 13.46 19.73
CA SER A 313 5.24 12.56 20.86
C SER A 313 5.32 11.09 20.43
N SER A 314 4.43 10.65 19.54
CA SER A 314 4.38 9.25 19.08
C SER A 314 5.54 8.89 18.16
N CYS A 315 5.99 9.84 17.32
CA CYS A 315 7.16 9.65 16.47
C CYS A 315 8.44 9.60 17.29
N LEU A 316 8.61 10.48 18.29
CA LEU A 316 9.75 10.42 19.19
C LEU A 316 9.75 9.16 20.06
N ASP A 317 8.59 8.71 20.56
CA ASP A 317 8.49 7.42 21.26
C ASP A 317 8.95 6.27 20.36
N SER A 318 8.47 6.25 19.11
CA SER A 318 8.88 5.23 18.15
C SER A 318 10.38 5.30 17.86
N LEU A 319 10.96 6.49 17.71
CA LEU A 319 12.39 6.65 17.41
C LEU A 319 13.30 6.23 18.57
N LEU A 320 12.95 6.62 19.79
CA LEU A 320 13.79 6.41 20.97
C LEU A 320 13.66 4.97 21.52
N PHE A 321 12.46 4.38 21.47
CA PHE A 321 12.20 3.10 22.14
C PHE A 321 12.17 1.88 21.20
N SER A 322 11.97 2.05 19.87
CA SER A 322 11.90 0.88 18.95
C SER A 322 13.20 0.07 18.87
N VAL A 323 14.36 0.68 19.12
CA VAL A 323 15.65 -0.02 19.15
C VAL A 323 15.79 -0.88 20.40
N HIS A 324 15.24 -0.42 21.53
CA HIS A 324 15.36 -1.07 22.83
C HIS A 324 14.54 -2.37 22.91
N ASP A 325 13.34 -2.36 22.33
CA ASP A 325 12.47 -3.54 22.30
C ASP A 325 13.03 -4.66 21.41
N ASN A 326 13.63 -4.31 20.27
CA ASN A 326 14.24 -5.29 19.37
C ASN A 326 15.60 -5.80 19.89
N ALA A 327 16.38 -4.97 20.58
CA ALA A 327 17.66 -5.38 21.17
C ALA A 327 17.51 -6.46 22.25
N ARG A 328 16.37 -6.50 22.97
CA ARG A 328 16.06 -7.57 23.93
C ARG A 328 15.73 -8.92 23.27
N SER A 329 15.37 -8.93 21.99
CA SER A 329 14.99 -10.15 21.25
C SER A 329 16.16 -10.82 20.50
N LEU A 330 17.32 -10.17 20.42
CA LEU A 330 18.47 -10.63 19.64
C LEU A 330 19.50 -11.33 20.56
N VAL A 331 19.36 -12.64 20.72
CA VAL A 331 20.33 -13.48 21.43
C VAL A 331 21.42 -14.01 20.47
N VAL A 332 22.67 -13.69 20.83
CA VAL A 332 23.97 -14.35 20.60
C VAL A 332 24.55 -14.51 19.17
N ASN A 333 23.80 -14.56 18.06
CA ASN A 333 24.41 -14.81 16.72
C ASN A 333 24.33 -13.68 15.67
N GLU A 334 23.71 -12.53 15.96
CA GLU A 334 23.40 -11.49 14.94
C GLU A 334 24.06 -10.13 15.23
N THR A 335 25.38 -10.10 15.44
CA THR A 335 26.09 -8.85 15.83
C THR A 335 26.13 -7.80 14.72
N ALA A 336 26.38 -8.19 13.46
CA ALA A 336 26.57 -7.25 12.35
C ALA A 336 25.26 -6.58 11.88
N CYS A 337 24.20 -7.35 11.66
CA CYS A 337 22.88 -6.80 11.28
C CYS A 337 22.31 -5.90 12.39
N ALA A 338 22.39 -6.34 13.65
CA ALA A 338 21.97 -5.54 14.79
C ALA A 338 22.82 -4.27 14.96
N ALA A 339 24.13 -4.32 14.69
CA ALA A 339 25.01 -3.15 14.70
C ALA A 339 24.63 -2.16 13.59
N ALA A 340 24.36 -2.64 12.37
CA ALA A 340 23.92 -1.80 11.25
C ALA A 340 22.58 -1.11 11.55
N ILE A 341 21.60 -1.85 12.09
CA ILE A 341 20.31 -1.28 12.53
C ILE A 341 20.53 -0.22 13.61
N ARG A 342 21.32 -0.52 14.65
CA ARG A 342 21.61 0.43 15.73
C ARG A 342 22.30 1.70 15.21
N SER A 343 23.29 1.56 14.34
CA SER A 343 23.99 2.68 13.71
C SER A 343 23.04 3.55 12.87
N LEU A 344 22.15 2.91 12.11
CA LEU A 344 21.12 3.60 11.34
C LEU A 344 20.19 4.43 12.23
N TYR A 345 19.64 3.84 13.29
CA TYR A 345 18.79 4.57 14.23
C TYR A 345 19.54 5.71 14.92
N GLN A 346 20.78 5.50 15.35
CA GLN A 346 21.59 6.57 15.96
C GLN A 346 21.75 7.75 15.01
N LYS A 347 22.05 7.48 13.72
CA LYS A 347 22.14 8.52 12.70
C LYS A 347 20.80 9.26 12.53
N VAL A 348 19.71 8.52 12.31
CA VAL A 348 18.38 9.11 12.08
C VAL A 348 17.91 9.91 13.29
N VAL A 349 18.04 9.38 14.52
CA VAL A 349 17.65 10.07 15.76
C VAL A 349 18.46 11.35 15.94
N ARG A 350 19.78 11.30 15.70
CA ARG A 350 20.64 12.49 15.82
C ARG A 350 20.20 13.59 14.85
N GLU A 351 20.01 13.26 13.58
CA GLU A 351 19.51 14.20 12.57
C GLU A 351 18.13 14.73 12.96
N TRP A 352 17.23 13.86 13.41
CA TRP A 352 15.88 14.20 13.82
C TRP A 352 15.86 15.24 14.95
N ILE A 353 16.69 15.04 15.99
CA ILE A 353 16.81 15.97 17.12
C ILE A 353 17.42 17.31 16.69
N ILE A 354 18.47 17.28 15.86
CA ILE A 354 19.09 18.52 15.37
C ILE A 354 18.08 19.36 14.60
N ILE A 355 17.35 18.73 13.68
CA ILE A 355 16.37 19.44 12.85
C ILE A 355 15.18 19.88 13.71
N SER A 356 14.66 19.05 14.61
CA SER A 356 13.53 19.42 15.47
C SER A 356 13.84 20.63 16.35
N LEU A 357 15.06 20.70 16.91
CA LEU A 357 15.52 21.84 17.71
C LEU A 357 15.68 23.11 16.86
N SER A 358 16.00 22.99 15.57
CA SER A 358 16.09 24.15 14.68
C SER A 358 14.73 24.75 14.32
N TYR A 359 13.69 23.93 14.17
CA TYR A 359 12.34 24.38 13.82
C TYR A 359 11.50 24.77 15.04
N ALA A 360 11.58 24.00 16.12
CA ALA A 360 10.73 24.14 17.30
C ALA A 360 11.52 23.83 18.60
N PRO A 361 12.44 24.72 19.04
CA PRO A 361 13.37 24.44 20.14
C PRO A 361 12.65 24.15 21.46
N CYS A 362 11.72 25.01 21.90
CA CYS A 362 11.04 24.86 23.19
C CYS A 362 10.19 23.58 23.24
N THR A 363 9.40 23.32 22.19
CA THR A 363 8.55 22.12 22.09
C THR A 363 9.41 20.86 22.06
N SER A 364 10.46 20.85 21.25
CA SER A 364 11.37 19.70 21.14
C SER A 364 12.11 19.42 22.44
N GLN A 365 12.62 20.46 23.12
CA GLN A 365 13.27 20.32 24.42
C GLN A 365 12.32 19.79 25.48
N GLY A 366 11.12 20.36 25.62
CA GLY A 366 10.13 19.90 26.58
C GLY A 366 9.72 18.44 26.35
N LEU A 367 9.55 18.06 25.09
CA LEU A 367 9.20 16.69 24.73
C LEU A 367 10.35 15.71 25.01
N LEU A 368 11.60 16.07 24.68
CA LEU A 368 12.78 15.25 25.00
C LEU A 368 12.95 15.09 26.52
N GLN A 369 12.72 16.16 27.29
CA GLN A 369 12.77 16.10 28.75
C GLN A 369 11.72 15.13 29.31
N ASP A 370 10.47 15.19 28.83
CA ASP A 370 9.41 14.22 29.19
C ASP A 370 9.83 12.77 28.87
N LYS A 371 10.44 12.52 27.70
CA LYS A 371 10.89 11.17 27.32
C LYS A 371 12.03 10.66 28.19
N LEU A 372 12.98 11.51 28.55
CA LEU A 372 14.07 11.16 29.46
C LEU A 372 13.54 10.81 30.86
N CYS A 373 12.58 11.59 31.36
CA CYS A 373 11.89 11.27 32.63
C CYS A 373 11.22 9.89 32.59
N LYS A 374 10.50 9.57 31.50
CA LYS A 374 9.86 8.26 31.30
C LYS A 374 10.86 7.10 31.19
N ALA A 375 11.98 7.30 30.51
CA ALA A 375 13.02 6.27 30.43
C ALA A 375 13.62 5.97 31.81
N ASN A 376 13.86 7.00 32.62
CA ASN A 376 14.39 6.86 33.97
C ASN A 376 13.43 6.13 34.92
N THR A 377 12.11 6.35 34.81
CA THR A 377 11.12 5.63 35.62
C THR A 377 11.04 4.15 35.23
N LEU A 378 11.06 3.86 33.92
CA LEU A 378 11.07 2.49 33.39
C LEU A 378 12.31 1.69 33.85
N GLN A 379 13.48 2.32 33.85
CA GLN A 379 14.71 1.68 34.34
C GLN A 379 14.61 1.34 35.83
N ARG A 380 14.14 2.28 36.67
CA ARG A 380 13.97 2.07 38.12
C ARG A 380 13.00 0.93 38.44
N SER A 381 11.91 0.79 37.70
CA SER A 381 10.94 -0.31 37.87
C SER A 381 11.45 -1.68 37.41
N SER A 382 12.51 -1.73 36.59
CA SER A 382 13.11 -3.00 36.12
C SER A 382 14.25 -3.51 37.01
N THR A 383 14.71 -2.68 37.96
CA THR A 383 15.76 -3.00 38.94
C THR A 383 15.23 -3.38 40.32
N THR A 384 13.91 -3.46 40.47
CA THR A 384 13.17 -4.04 41.60
C THR A 384 12.46 -5.28 41.12
#